data_AF-V6M4I7-F1
#
_entry.id   AF-V6M4I7-F1
#
_cell.length_a   1.000
_cell.length_b   1.000
_cell.length_c   1.000
_cell.angle_alpha   90.00
_cell.angle_beta   90.00
_cell.angle_gamma   90.00
#
_symmetry.space_group_name_H-M   'P 1'
#
loop_
_entity.id
_entity.type
_entity.pdbx_description
1 polymer ?
#
loop_
_entity_poly.entity_id
_entity_poly.type
_entity_poly.pdbx_seq_one_letter_code
_entity_poly.pdbx_strand_id
1 'polypeptide(L)'
;MPFQKFYPGIQYNQFQYIFIFINENLNSKKIIPVLSNALGVEVVRHAVGGVGLVGSLMKVTNKGCLVGSNVSREEQEELASLLGVPVCSGTVNKGGQLVSGGILVNDFVGFVGRDCSNTEIGVVQAIFGLQMNQNAVDDMRKAFQDGFL
;
A
#
# COMPACT_ATOMS: atom_id res chain seq x y z
N MET A 1 -18.84 -13.19 8.15
CA MET A 1 -17.78 -12.18 7.97
C MET A 1 -18.03 -11.03 8.95
N PRO A 2 -17.11 -10.71 9.88
CA PRO A 2 -17.35 -9.76 10.98
C PRO A 2 -17.33 -8.27 10.58
N PHE A 3 -16.89 -7.91 9.37
CA PHE A 3 -16.73 -6.51 8.93
C PHE A 3 -18.04 -5.80 8.54
N GLN A 4 -19.09 -6.54 8.16
CA GLN A 4 -20.41 -5.97 7.84
C GLN A 4 -21.09 -5.26 9.02
N LYS A 5 -20.70 -5.60 10.27
CA LYS A 5 -21.29 -5.01 11.48
C LYS A 5 -20.91 -3.54 11.72
N PHE A 6 -19.82 -3.06 11.12
CA PHE A 6 -19.29 -1.73 11.39
C PHE A 6 -19.67 -0.67 10.35
N TYR A 7 -20.06 -1.04 9.12
CA TYR A 7 -20.43 -0.09 8.06
C TYR A 7 -21.61 -0.61 7.20
N PRO A 8 -22.87 -0.45 7.66
CA PRO A 8 -24.05 -1.06 7.05
C PRO A 8 -24.55 -0.39 5.74
N GLY A 9 -23.80 0.59 5.18
CA GLY A 9 -24.22 1.36 4.01
C GLY A 9 -23.31 1.28 2.78
N ILE A 10 -22.20 0.56 2.85
CA ILE A 10 -21.27 0.43 1.73
C ILE A 10 -21.72 -0.75 0.87
N GLN A 11 -22.07 -0.50 -0.38
CA GLN A 11 -22.29 -1.55 -1.37
C GLN A 11 -20.96 -2.28 -1.59
N TYR A 12 -20.80 -3.48 -1.01
CA TYR A 12 -19.61 -4.33 -1.17
C TYR A 12 -19.59 -5.01 -2.55
N ASN A 13 -19.73 -4.23 -3.63
CA ASN A 13 -19.45 -4.70 -4.98
C ASN A 13 -17.96 -4.46 -5.26
N GLN A 14 -17.17 -5.53 -5.27
CA GLN A 14 -15.76 -5.59 -5.68
C GLN A 14 -14.75 -4.82 -4.80
N PHE A 15 -14.60 -5.18 -3.53
CA PHE A 15 -13.33 -4.90 -2.84
C PHE A 15 -12.28 -5.91 -3.33
N GLN A 16 -11.54 -5.56 -4.37
CA GLN A 16 -10.42 -6.37 -4.87
C GLN A 16 -9.21 -6.26 -3.92
N TYR A 17 -8.98 -7.35 -3.20
CA TYR A 17 -7.70 -7.88 -2.72
C TYR A 17 -6.70 -6.91 -2.05
N ILE A 18 -6.82 -6.69 -0.74
CA ILE A 18 -5.66 -6.30 0.07
C ILE A 18 -4.95 -7.58 0.49
N PHE A 19 -3.97 -8.02 -0.31
CA PHE A 19 -3.09 -9.12 0.06
C PHE A 19 -2.22 -8.72 1.25
N ILE A 20 -2.28 -9.48 2.33
CA ILE A 20 -1.34 -9.32 3.44
C ILE A 20 -0.18 -10.25 3.19
N PHE A 21 0.96 -9.65 2.88
CA PHE A 21 2.22 -10.38 2.82
C PHE A 21 2.80 -10.54 4.21
N ILE A 22 3.17 -11.77 4.54
CA ILE A 22 3.89 -12.08 5.76
C ILE A 22 5.24 -12.71 5.43
N ASN A 23 6.21 -12.45 6.29
CA ASN A 23 7.52 -13.08 6.23
C ASN A 23 7.38 -14.62 6.19
N GLU A 24 8.07 -15.26 5.25
CA GLU A 24 8.09 -16.71 5.07
C GLU A 24 8.47 -17.49 6.35
N ASN A 25 9.26 -16.85 7.23
CA ASN A 25 9.75 -17.44 8.47
C ASN A 25 8.77 -17.32 9.66
N LEU A 26 7.63 -16.63 9.49
CA LEU A 26 6.65 -16.48 10.57
C LEU A 26 5.91 -17.81 10.81
N ASN A 27 5.76 -18.21 12.09
CA ASN A 27 5.14 -19.47 12.48
C ASN A 27 3.63 -19.47 12.15
N SER A 28 3.31 -20.00 10.97
CA SER A 28 2.16 -19.60 10.14
C SER A 28 0.83 -20.27 10.46
N LYS A 29 0.83 -21.37 11.23
CA LYS A 29 -0.39 -22.19 11.41
C LYS A 29 -1.50 -21.51 12.22
N LYS A 30 -1.17 -20.53 13.07
CA LYS A 30 -2.16 -19.83 13.92
C LYS A 30 -2.47 -18.41 13.45
N ILE A 31 -1.52 -17.72 12.84
CA ILE A 31 -1.63 -16.28 12.55
C ILE A 31 -2.41 -16.02 11.25
N ILE A 32 -2.18 -16.84 10.21
CA ILE A 32 -2.84 -16.68 8.90
C ILE A 32 -4.37 -16.75 9.03
N PRO A 33 -4.97 -17.76 9.70
CA PRO A 33 -6.42 -17.83 9.83
C PRO A 33 -6.99 -16.68 10.67
N VAL A 34 -6.26 -16.23 11.70
CA VAL A 34 -6.68 -15.12 12.55
C VAL A 34 -6.69 -13.82 11.78
N LEU A 35 -5.64 -13.51 11.02
CA LEU A 35 -5.56 -12.30 10.20
C LEU A 35 -6.63 -12.30 9.11
N SER A 36 -6.79 -13.42 8.40
CA SER A 36 -7.79 -13.53 7.34
C SER A 36 -9.21 -13.38 7.89
N ASN A 37 -9.53 -14.00 9.04
CA ASN A 37 -10.83 -13.86 9.69
C ASN A 37 -11.08 -12.46 10.25
N ALA A 38 -10.06 -11.82 10.82
CA ALA A 38 -10.19 -10.50 11.42
C ALA A 38 -10.35 -9.41 10.37
N LEU A 39 -9.53 -9.44 9.32
CA LEU A 39 -9.47 -8.39 8.29
C LEU A 39 -10.35 -8.68 7.08
N GLY A 40 -10.82 -9.91 6.91
CA GLY A 40 -11.67 -10.31 5.79
C GLY A 40 -10.94 -10.32 4.44
N VAL A 41 -9.62 -10.53 4.46
CA VAL A 41 -8.77 -10.48 3.27
C VAL A 41 -7.93 -11.76 3.14
N GLU A 42 -7.41 -11.99 1.94
CA GLU A 42 -6.51 -13.10 1.66
C GLU A 42 -5.09 -12.78 2.15
N VAL A 43 -4.46 -13.76 2.80
CA VAL A 43 -3.11 -13.64 3.35
C VAL A 43 -2.20 -14.56 2.54
N VAL A 44 -1.24 -13.98 1.83
CA VAL A 44 -0.29 -14.71 0.98
C VAL A 44 1.10 -14.62 1.57
N ARG A 45 1.83 -15.74 1.53
CA ARG A 45 3.24 -15.77 1.92
C ARG A 45 4.07 -15.45 0.69
N HIS A 46 4.87 -14.41 0.79
CA HIS A 46 5.76 -13.99 -0.29
C HIS A 46 6.98 -13.30 0.32
N ALA A 47 8.11 -13.37 -0.38
CA ALA A 47 9.29 -12.58 -0.08
C ALA A 47 9.44 -11.55 -1.21
N VAL A 48 9.90 -10.34 -0.89
CA VAL A 48 10.10 -9.27 -1.89
C VAL A 48 11.58 -8.92 -1.91
N GLY A 49 12.24 -9.03 -3.07
CA GLY A 49 13.66 -8.76 -3.25
C GLY A 49 14.55 -9.69 -2.42
N GLY A 50 14.13 -10.95 -2.24
CA GLY A 50 14.84 -11.95 -1.45
C GLY A 50 14.83 -11.72 0.07
N VAL A 51 14.02 -10.77 0.57
CA VAL A 51 13.91 -10.44 1.99
C VAL A 51 12.46 -10.58 2.46
N GLY A 52 12.26 -11.19 3.64
CA GLY A 52 10.93 -11.33 4.26
C GLY A 52 10.33 -10.03 4.85
N LEU A 53 10.84 -8.85 4.48
CA LEU A 53 10.40 -7.53 4.96
C LEU A 53 9.45 -6.85 3.96
N VAL A 54 8.47 -7.61 3.49
CA VAL A 54 7.45 -7.21 2.52
C VAL A 54 6.77 -5.88 2.88
N GLY A 55 6.36 -5.69 4.13
CA GLY A 55 5.70 -4.45 4.58
C GLY A 55 6.60 -3.21 4.53
N SER A 56 7.92 -3.38 4.60
CA SER A 56 8.88 -2.26 4.56
C SER A 56 9.32 -1.93 3.12
N LEU A 57 9.39 -2.94 2.27
CA LEU A 57 9.90 -2.84 0.89
C LEU A 57 8.82 -2.52 -0.13
N MET A 58 7.55 -2.84 0.15
CA MET A 58 6.44 -2.56 -0.76
C MET A 58 5.31 -1.79 -0.11
N LYS A 59 4.66 -0.96 -0.92
CA LYS A 59 3.44 -0.23 -0.56
C LYS A 59 2.36 -0.47 -1.61
N VAL A 60 1.21 -0.96 -1.18
CA VAL A 60 0.09 -1.36 -2.05
C VAL A 60 -1.16 -0.56 -1.71
N THR A 61 -1.93 -0.23 -2.75
CA THR A 61 -3.30 0.30 -2.70
C THR A 61 -4.16 -0.43 -3.73
N ASN A 62 -5.46 -0.13 -3.80
CA ASN A 62 -6.33 -0.68 -4.84
C ASN A 62 -5.99 -0.22 -6.28
N LYS A 63 -5.17 0.83 -6.44
CA LYS A 63 -4.81 1.40 -7.74
C LYS A 63 -3.45 0.94 -8.25
N GLY A 64 -2.55 0.56 -7.36
CA GLY A 64 -1.17 0.26 -7.72
C GLY A 64 -0.31 -0.16 -6.54
N CYS A 65 0.90 -0.60 -6.88
CA CYS A 65 1.91 -1.07 -5.94
C CYS A 65 3.28 -0.48 -6.27
N LEU A 66 3.95 0.06 -5.26
CA LEU A 66 5.33 0.55 -5.36
C LEU A 66 6.25 -0.37 -4.58
N VAL A 67 7.29 -0.88 -5.24
CA VAL A 67 8.32 -1.75 -4.63
C VAL A 67 9.69 -1.07 -4.62
N GLY A 68 10.57 -1.52 -3.74
CA GLY A 68 11.96 -1.07 -3.69
C GLY A 68 12.72 -1.36 -5.00
N SER A 69 13.75 -0.56 -5.29
CA SER A 69 14.59 -0.69 -6.49
C SER A 69 15.44 -1.96 -6.54
N ASN A 70 15.49 -2.74 -5.46
CA ASN A 70 16.18 -4.03 -5.37
C ASN A 70 15.38 -5.21 -5.94
N VAL A 71 14.11 -5.00 -6.29
CA VAL A 71 13.20 -6.04 -6.79
C VAL A 71 13.39 -6.25 -8.30
N SER A 72 13.56 -7.50 -8.73
CA SER A 72 13.78 -7.81 -10.15
C SER A 72 12.52 -7.53 -10.98
N ARG A 73 12.68 -7.40 -12.30
CA ARG A 73 11.53 -7.15 -13.18
C ARG A 73 10.59 -8.36 -13.24
N GLU A 74 11.16 -9.56 -13.21
CA GLU A 74 10.40 -10.81 -13.19
C GLU A 74 9.51 -10.89 -11.94
N GLU A 75 10.07 -10.54 -10.78
CA GLU A 75 9.34 -10.49 -9.50
C GLU A 75 8.26 -9.40 -9.50
N GLN A 76 8.49 -8.26 -10.17
CA GLN A 76 7.47 -7.22 -10.36
C GLN A 76 6.29 -7.72 -11.20
N GLU A 77 6.55 -8.48 -12.28
CA GLU A 77 5.51 -9.03 -13.15
C GLU A 77 4.70 -10.14 -12.44
N GLU A 78 5.36 -10.95 -11.62
CA GLU A 78 4.70 -11.92 -10.73
C GLU A 78 3.79 -11.21 -9.72
N LEU A 79 4.30 -10.19 -9.03
CA LEU A 79 3.54 -9.39 -8.07
C LEU A 79 2.36 -8.67 -8.74
N ALA A 80 2.52 -8.14 -9.95
CA ALA A 80 1.43 -7.49 -10.68
C ALA A 80 0.32 -8.49 -11.03
N SER A 81 0.70 -9.71 -11.42
CA SER A 81 -0.25 -10.79 -11.71
C SER A 81 -0.99 -11.27 -10.47
N LEU A 82 -0.29 -11.35 -9.33
CA LEU A 82 -0.87 -11.74 -8.05
C LEU A 82 -1.83 -10.66 -7.51
N LEU A 83 -1.41 -9.40 -7.53
CA LEU A 83 -2.15 -8.29 -6.94
C LEU A 83 -3.27 -7.77 -7.85
N GLY A 84 -3.17 -7.99 -9.16
CA GLY A 84 -4.12 -7.45 -10.14
C GLY A 84 -4.04 -5.93 -10.32
N VAL A 85 -2.97 -5.29 -9.84
CA VAL A 85 -2.71 -3.85 -9.97
C VAL A 85 -1.32 -3.62 -10.58
N PRO A 86 -1.08 -2.48 -11.26
CA PRO A 86 0.24 -2.17 -11.77
C PRO A 86 1.27 -2.09 -10.65
N VAL A 87 2.44 -2.70 -10.87
CA VAL A 87 3.60 -2.65 -9.98
C VAL A 87 4.69 -1.84 -10.63
N CYS A 88 5.33 -0.96 -9.86
CA CYS A 88 6.49 -0.19 -10.31
C CYS A 88 7.58 -0.22 -9.24
N SER A 89 8.85 -0.32 -9.65
CA SER A 89 9.99 -0.11 -8.77
C SER A 89 10.33 1.37 -8.62
N GLY A 90 10.59 1.82 -7.40
CA GLY A 90 11.01 3.19 -7.12
C GLY A 90 11.77 3.33 -5.81
N THR A 91 12.16 4.57 -5.52
CA THR A 91 12.83 4.95 -4.27
C THR A 91 12.08 6.09 -3.61
N VAL A 92 12.40 6.32 -2.34
CA VAL A 92 11.82 7.39 -1.52
C VAL A 92 12.93 8.11 -0.78
N ASN A 93 12.76 9.39 -0.47
CA ASN A 93 13.74 10.20 0.29
C ASN A 93 15.16 10.18 -0.31
N LYS A 94 15.30 10.46 -1.62
CA LYS A 94 16.59 10.51 -2.35
C LYS A 94 17.31 9.17 -2.44
N GLY A 95 16.58 8.13 -2.84
CA GLY A 95 17.19 6.81 -3.12
C GLY A 95 17.03 5.78 -2.00
N GLY A 96 16.22 6.06 -0.99
CA GLY A 96 15.86 5.09 0.03
C GLY A 96 15.09 3.91 -0.56
N GLN A 97 15.53 2.70 -0.24
CA GLN A 97 14.94 1.45 -0.76
C GLN A 97 13.74 0.96 0.07
N LEU A 98 13.62 1.42 1.32
CA LEU A 98 12.50 1.09 2.21
C LEU A 98 11.31 2.01 1.93
N VAL A 99 10.57 1.70 0.86
CA VAL A 99 9.46 2.51 0.34
C VAL A 99 8.45 2.87 1.43
N SER A 100 8.02 1.89 2.23
CA SER A 100 6.99 2.11 3.26
C SER A 100 7.46 2.97 4.44
N GLY A 101 8.78 3.11 4.64
CA GLY A 101 9.33 4.01 5.66
C GLY A 101 9.24 5.48 5.26
N GLY A 102 9.13 5.77 3.96
CA GLY A 102 9.08 7.13 3.43
C GLY A 102 7.72 7.57 2.89
N ILE A 103 6.73 6.67 2.82
CA ILE A 103 5.44 6.94 2.19
C ILE A 103 4.28 6.35 3.01
N LEU A 104 3.24 7.15 3.19
CA LEU A 104 1.93 6.72 3.65
C LEU A 104 0.89 7.07 2.59
N VAL A 105 0.25 6.09 1.98
CA VAL A 105 -0.70 6.31 0.90
C VAL A 105 -1.96 5.47 1.11
N ASN A 106 -3.08 6.07 0.73
CA ASN A 106 -4.35 5.39 0.50
C ASN A 106 -4.88 5.79 -0.90
N ASP A 107 -6.07 5.33 -1.24
CA ASP A 107 -6.66 5.51 -2.57
C ASP A 107 -6.97 6.97 -2.94
N PHE A 108 -6.97 7.88 -1.96
CA PHE A 108 -7.37 9.28 -2.09
C PHE A 108 -6.21 10.26 -1.90
N VAL A 109 -5.27 9.96 -1.00
CA VAL A 109 -4.22 10.86 -0.52
C VAL A 109 -2.94 10.07 -0.25
N GLY A 110 -1.80 10.67 -0.60
CA GLY A 110 -0.47 10.16 -0.29
C GLY A 110 0.40 11.21 0.39
N PHE A 111 1.03 10.82 1.49
CA PHE A 111 2.08 11.56 2.17
C PHE A 111 3.43 10.92 1.88
N VAL A 112 4.40 11.76 1.61
CA VAL A 112 5.78 11.38 1.28
C VAL A 112 6.73 12.13 2.21
N GLY A 113 7.90 11.56 2.48
CA GLY A 113 8.90 12.21 3.31
C GLY A 113 9.39 13.52 2.69
N ARG A 114 9.77 14.48 3.55
CA ARG A 114 10.21 15.83 3.14
C ARG A 114 11.36 15.81 2.14
N ASP A 115 12.25 14.83 2.26
CA ASP A 115 13.43 14.73 1.40
C ASP A 115 13.14 14.10 0.04
N CYS A 116 11.92 13.62 -0.23
CA CYS A 116 11.57 13.04 -1.53
C CYS A 116 11.78 14.05 -2.66
N SER A 117 12.46 13.61 -3.70
CA SER A 117 12.66 14.39 -4.92
C SER A 117 11.38 14.48 -5.74
N ASN A 118 11.22 15.54 -6.55
CA ASN A 118 10.06 15.70 -7.43
C ASN A 118 9.87 14.51 -8.39
N THR A 119 10.96 13.84 -8.78
CA THR A 119 10.93 12.63 -9.60
C THR A 119 10.34 11.44 -8.83
N GLU A 120 10.76 11.21 -7.59
CA GLU A 120 10.18 10.16 -6.72
C GLU A 120 8.69 10.43 -6.48
N ILE A 121 8.32 11.68 -6.20
CA ILE A 121 6.92 12.05 -6.00
C ILE A 121 6.10 11.82 -7.29
N GLY A 122 6.65 12.17 -8.45
CA GLY A 122 5.99 11.92 -9.74
C GLY A 122 5.72 10.43 -9.99
N VAL A 123 6.64 9.54 -9.62
CA VAL A 123 6.44 8.08 -9.72
C VAL A 123 5.31 7.63 -8.80
N VAL A 124 5.31 8.09 -7.53
CA VAL A 124 4.27 7.77 -6.54
C VAL A 124 2.90 8.23 -7.04
N GLN A 125 2.82 9.41 -7.65
CA GLN A 125 1.57 9.91 -8.19
C GLN A 125 1.07 9.11 -9.38
N ALA A 126 1.96 8.74 -10.29
CA ALA A 126 1.61 7.96 -11.46
C ALA A 126 1.10 6.57 -11.07
N ILE A 127 1.79 5.88 -10.14
CA ILE A 127 1.43 4.50 -9.77
C ILE A 127 0.15 4.43 -8.94
N PHE A 128 -0.08 5.40 -8.05
CA PHE A 128 -1.27 5.44 -7.19
C PHE A 128 -2.41 6.27 -7.76
N GLY A 129 -2.25 6.86 -8.96
CA GLY A 129 -3.28 7.67 -9.61
C GLY A 129 -3.71 8.88 -8.77
N LEU A 130 -2.74 9.56 -8.15
CA LEU A 130 -2.97 10.72 -7.28
C LEU A 130 -2.70 12.04 -8.02
N GLN A 131 -3.48 13.07 -7.71
CA GLN A 131 -3.28 14.42 -8.25
C GLN A 131 -2.48 15.29 -7.28
N MET A 132 -1.66 16.21 -7.82
CA MET A 132 -1.01 17.24 -7.01
C MET A 132 -2.06 18.21 -6.48
N ASN A 133 -2.32 18.17 -5.17
CA ASN A 133 -3.03 19.24 -4.48
C ASN A 133 -2.09 19.93 -3.50
N GLN A 134 -1.63 21.13 -3.85
CA GLN A 134 -0.74 21.94 -3.00
C GLN A 134 -1.44 22.40 -1.70
N ASN A 135 -2.77 22.48 -1.72
CA ASN A 135 -3.59 22.86 -0.57
C ASN A 135 -4.09 21.64 0.22
N ALA A 136 -3.64 20.42 -0.11
CA ALA A 136 -4.14 19.18 0.51
C ALA A 136 -4.08 19.21 2.04
N VAL A 137 -3.06 19.85 2.62
CA VAL A 137 -2.91 19.97 4.09
C VAL A 137 -3.95 20.93 4.69
N ASP A 138 -4.24 22.03 4.00
CA ASP A 138 -5.22 23.00 4.45
C ASP A 138 -6.66 22.50 4.22
N ASP A 139 -6.89 21.80 3.12
CA ASP A 139 -8.14 21.11 2.83
C ASP A 139 -8.41 20.00 3.85
N MET A 140 -7.38 19.22 4.21
CA MET A 140 -7.50 18.20 5.25
C MET A 140 -7.73 18.82 6.64
N ARG A 141 -7.07 19.94 6.95
CA ARG A 141 -7.33 20.70 8.19
C ARG A 141 -8.77 21.20 8.26
N LYS A 142 -9.28 21.77 7.18
CA LYS A 142 -10.68 22.22 7.09
C LYS A 142 -11.65 21.05 7.23
N ALA A 143 -11.44 19.96 6.49
CA ALA A 143 -12.26 18.77 6.60
C ALA A 143 -12.28 18.18 8.02
N PHE A 144 -11.16 18.26 8.74
CA PHE A 144 -11.11 17.84 10.15
C PHE A 144 -11.86 18.79 11.08
N GLN A 145 -11.80 20.10 10.83
CA GLN A 145 -12.55 21.10 11.60
C GLN A 145 -14.06 20.97 11.35
N ASP A 146 -14.46 20.81 10.09
CA ASP A 146 -15.87 20.74 9.66
C ASP A 146 -16.52 19.38 9.97
N GLY A 147 -15.73 18.32 10.17
CA GLY A 147 -16.22 16.97 10.45
C GLY A 147 -16.37 16.61 11.94
N PHE A 148 -15.80 17.42 12.85
CA PHE A 148 -15.81 17.16 14.30
C PHE A 148 -16.47 18.26 15.14
N LEU A 149 -16.75 19.44 14.58
CA LEU A 149 -17.48 20.57 15.20
C LEU A 149 -18.78 20.82 14.46
#